data_AF-A0A834UGG4-F1
#
_entry.id   AF-A0A834UGG4-F1
#
_cell.length_a   1.000
_cell.length_b   1.000
_cell.length_c   1.000
_cell.angle_alpha   90.00
_cell.angle_beta   90.00
_cell.angle_gamma   90.00
#
_symmetry.space_group_name_H-M   'P 1'
#
loop_
_entity.id
_entity.type
_entity.pdbx_description
1 polymer ?
#
loop_
_entity_poly.entity_id
_entity_poly.type
_entity_poly.pdbx_seq_one_letter_code
_entity_poly.pdbx_strand_id
1 'polypeptide(L)'
;MMETDPPQFLSKDDEIQYWMDLAHQMHQRKEDVERELEEFQENSQMLEKELETSLEQAEKANRELRQRNTRLATEVEQLRTRLDQQTADCAMFQSQAQDLQLQHEQLMKYIRELEQKNDDLERAHRVNRVTEEEIEAKFNLAIEKNALLESELDEKEGLKVIVQRLMDEIRDLKQEIQVQERHQPDNDKTADRVRNLVDSNKLQVELETHTPPSSPLVSQSIPSNNTTPSLKSKIHNAFLGNGVVGGVIGNNNNNINPPLAPCTRILAMNMIGDLMRKVGLDRWVCMDCRRVKCTCPNGKKSNTIPPNNAPSIQVYTPTQCIRQQPRPAKCRQSS
;
A
#
# COMPACT_ATOMS: atom_id res chain seq x y z
N MET A 1 -105.45 -17.17 -31.10
CA MET A 1 -106.32 -17.23 -32.29
C MET A 1 -107.23 -16.02 -32.23
N MET A 2 -107.12 -15.07 -33.15
CA MET A 2 -108.21 -14.12 -33.34
C MET A 2 -109.30 -14.88 -34.10
N GLU A 3 -110.31 -15.35 -33.38
CA GLU A 3 -111.57 -15.73 -34.02
C GLU A 3 -112.21 -14.43 -34.49
N THR A 4 -112.16 -14.23 -35.80
CA THR A 4 -112.77 -13.08 -36.46
C THR A 4 -113.94 -13.65 -37.23
N ASP A 5 -115.17 -13.26 -36.88
CA ASP A 5 -116.37 -13.76 -37.55
C ASP A 5 -116.29 -13.47 -39.06
N PRO A 6 -116.69 -14.42 -39.94
CA PRO A 6 -116.61 -14.24 -41.39
C PRO A 6 -117.42 -13.00 -41.82
N PRO A 7 -116.85 -12.11 -42.67
CA PRO A 7 -117.59 -10.98 -43.22
C PRO A 7 -118.83 -11.44 -44.00
N GLN A 8 -119.92 -10.66 -43.97
CA GLN A 8 -121.12 -10.97 -44.75
C GLN A 8 -120.90 -10.56 -46.23
N PHE A 9 -120.99 -11.51 -47.15
CA PHE A 9 -120.70 -11.27 -48.58
C PHE A 9 -121.96 -11.00 -49.41
N LEU A 10 -121.86 -10.09 -50.39
CA LEU A 10 -122.95 -9.68 -51.29
C LEU A 10 -123.11 -10.64 -52.51
N SER A 11 -122.04 -11.34 -52.87
CA SER A 11 -121.96 -12.33 -53.93
C SER A 11 -120.97 -13.43 -53.53
N LYS A 12 -121.14 -14.65 -54.07
CA LYS A 12 -120.14 -15.72 -53.90
C LYS A 12 -118.78 -15.35 -54.49
N ASP A 13 -118.75 -14.52 -55.54
CA ASP A 13 -117.49 -14.08 -56.16
C ASP A 13 -116.71 -13.13 -55.23
N ASP A 14 -117.41 -12.26 -54.49
CA ASP A 14 -116.80 -11.36 -53.50
C ASP A 14 -116.25 -12.13 -52.29
N GLU A 15 -116.94 -13.20 -51.87
CA GLU A 15 -116.47 -14.13 -50.84
C GLU A 15 -115.17 -14.83 -51.28
N ILE A 16 -115.13 -15.35 -52.51
CA ILE A 16 -113.95 -16.00 -53.08
C ILE A 16 -112.77 -15.01 -53.15
N GLN A 17 -113.02 -13.79 -53.63
CA GLN A 17 -111.98 -12.76 -53.74
C GLN A 17 -111.42 -12.35 -52.38
N TYR A 18 -112.28 -12.16 -51.38
CA TYR A 18 -111.84 -11.84 -50.01
C TYR A 18 -110.93 -12.93 -49.43
N TRP A 19 -111.32 -14.20 -49.54
CA TRP A 19 -110.50 -15.31 -49.04
C TRP A 19 -109.21 -15.48 -49.82
N MET A 20 -109.20 -15.21 -51.14
CA MET A 20 -107.98 -15.18 -51.95
C MET A 20 -107.01 -14.07 -51.52
N ASP A 21 -107.51 -12.84 -51.33
CA ASP A 21 -106.68 -11.71 -50.90
C ASP A 21 -106.17 -11.88 -49.47
N LEU A 22 -106.99 -12.44 -48.57
CA LEU A 22 -106.56 -12.78 -47.23
C LEU A 22 -105.50 -13.88 -47.22
N ALA A 23 -105.66 -14.92 -48.06
CA ALA A 23 -104.65 -15.97 -48.21
C ALA A 23 -103.33 -15.41 -48.76
N HIS A 24 -103.38 -14.54 -49.77
CA HIS A 24 -102.19 -13.85 -50.28
C HIS A 24 -101.54 -12.96 -49.22
N GLN A 25 -102.30 -12.18 -48.46
CA GLN A 25 -101.76 -11.35 -47.39
C GLN A 25 -101.11 -12.18 -46.28
N MET A 26 -101.75 -13.29 -45.88
CA MET A 26 -101.19 -14.20 -44.88
C MET A 26 -99.93 -14.89 -45.39
N HIS A 27 -99.91 -15.28 -46.66
CA HIS A 27 -98.72 -15.84 -47.31
C HIS A 27 -97.57 -14.83 -47.34
N GLN A 28 -97.84 -13.59 -47.75
CA GLN A 28 -96.82 -12.56 -47.81
C GLN A 28 -96.28 -12.19 -46.42
N ARG A 29 -97.13 -12.06 -45.40
CA ARG A 29 -96.66 -11.87 -44.02
C ARG A 29 -95.82 -13.03 -43.52
N LYS A 30 -96.18 -14.26 -43.88
CA LYS A 30 -95.38 -15.45 -43.55
C LYS A 30 -94.00 -15.34 -44.21
N GLU A 31 -93.93 -15.01 -45.50
CA GLU A 31 -92.66 -14.82 -46.22
C GLU A 31 -91.82 -13.68 -45.64
N ASP A 32 -92.44 -12.56 -45.27
CA ASP A 32 -91.75 -11.42 -44.66
C ASP A 32 -91.12 -11.80 -43.31
N VAL A 33 -91.87 -12.50 -42.46
CA VAL A 33 -91.38 -13.00 -41.16
C VAL A 33 -90.30 -14.08 -41.34
N GLU A 34 -90.45 -14.95 -42.34
CA GLU A 34 -89.41 -15.94 -42.69
C GLU A 34 -88.10 -15.25 -43.08
N ARG A 35 -88.14 -14.21 -43.92
CA ARG A 35 -86.95 -13.42 -44.28
C ARG A 35 -86.35 -12.68 -43.09
N GLU A 36 -87.16 -12.04 -42.25
CA GLU A 36 -86.66 -11.32 -41.07
C GLU A 36 -85.98 -12.29 -40.08
N LEU A 37 -86.52 -13.51 -39.93
CA LEU A 37 -85.92 -14.55 -39.11
C LEU A 37 -84.58 -15.02 -39.68
N GLU A 38 -84.48 -15.20 -41.00
CA GLU A 38 -83.23 -15.54 -41.69
C GLU A 38 -82.17 -14.45 -41.48
N GLU A 39 -82.51 -13.18 -41.70
CA GLU A 39 -81.61 -12.05 -41.47
C GLU A 39 -81.16 -11.97 -40.00
N PHE A 40 -82.06 -12.20 -39.05
CA PHE A 40 -81.72 -12.21 -37.62
C PHE A 40 -80.77 -13.36 -37.26
N GLN A 41 -80.98 -14.55 -37.84
CA GLN A 41 -80.10 -15.71 -37.64
C GLN A 41 -78.71 -15.45 -38.22
N GLU A 42 -78.63 -14.91 -39.44
CA GLU A 42 -77.36 -14.56 -40.08
C GLU A 42 -76.61 -13.48 -39.28
N ASN A 43 -77.28 -12.42 -38.85
CA ASN A 43 -76.69 -11.36 -38.04
C ASN A 43 -76.21 -11.88 -36.68
N SER A 44 -76.99 -12.76 -36.03
CA SER A 44 -76.59 -13.39 -34.77
C SER A 44 -75.34 -14.25 -34.96
N GLN A 45 -75.28 -15.04 -36.03
CA GLN A 45 -74.12 -15.85 -36.34
C GLN A 45 -72.87 -15.00 -36.67
N MET A 46 -73.05 -13.86 -37.36
CA MET A 46 -71.95 -12.93 -37.63
C MET A 46 -71.41 -12.32 -36.34
N LEU A 47 -72.29 -11.86 -35.45
CA LEU A 47 -71.90 -11.33 -34.15
C LEU A 47 -71.18 -12.36 -33.28
N GLU A 48 -71.67 -13.61 -33.25
CA GLU A 48 -71.00 -14.71 -32.55
C GLU A 48 -69.57 -14.91 -33.06
N LYS A 49 -69.35 -14.94 -34.37
CA LYS A 49 -68.01 -15.05 -34.98
C LYS A 49 -67.12 -13.86 -34.60
N GLU A 50 -67.65 -12.63 -34.57
CA GLU A 50 -66.90 -11.45 -34.14
C GLU A 50 -66.49 -11.55 -32.66
N LEU A 51 -67.39 -12.02 -31.79
CA LEU A 51 -67.10 -12.24 -30.38
C LEU A 51 -66.08 -13.36 -30.16
N GLU A 52 -66.20 -14.47 -30.88
CA GLU A 52 -65.25 -15.58 -30.86
C GLU A 52 -63.84 -15.13 -31.29
N THR A 53 -63.73 -14.40 -32.41
CA THR A 53 -62.43 -13.90 -32.89
C THR A 53 -61.82 -12.89 -31.91
N SER A 54 -62.63 -12.01 -31.31
CA SER A 54 -62.17 -11.08 -30.26
C SER A 54 -61.69 -11.82 -29.01
N LEU A 55 -62.42 -12.84 -28.57
CA LEU A 55 -62.06 -13.69 -27.44
C LEU A 55 -60.74 -14.43 -27.71
N GLU A 56 -60.58 -15.05 -28.88
CA GLU A 56 -59.35 -15.74 -29.27
C GLU A 56 -58.13 -14.82 -29.27
N GLN A 57 -58.28 -13.60 -29.78
CA GLN A 57 -57.23 -12.58 -29.77
C GLN A 57 -56.85 -12.18 -28.35
N ALA A 58 -57.84 -11.94 -27.48
CA ALA A 58 -57.63 -11.60 -26.08
C ALA A 58 -56.93 -12.75 -25.32
N GLU A 59 -57.35 -13.99 -25.54
CA GLU A 59 -56.70 -15.17 -24.96
C GLU A 59 -55.27 -15.34 -25.44
N LYS A 60 -55.02 -15.15 -26.74
CA LYS A 60 -53.67 -15.20 -27.31
C LYS A 60 -52.77 -14.15 -26.67
N ALA A 61 -53.24 -12.91 -26.56
CA ALA A 61 -52.51 -11.84 -25.88
C ALA A 61 -52.23 -12.18 -24.41
N ASN A 62 -53.20 -12.77 -23.69
CA ASN A 62 -53.02 -13.20 -22.30
C ASN A 62 -51.97 -14.32 -22.19
N ARG A 63 -52.00 -15.30 -23.10
CA ARG A 63 -50.98 -16.37 -23.18
C ARG A 63 -49.59 -15.79 -23.41
N GLU A 64 -49.43 -14.85 -24.33
CA GLU A 64 -48.14 -14.20 -24.61
C GLU A 64 -47.63 -13.37 -23.42
N LEU A 65 -48.52 -12.62 -22.76
CA LEU A 65 -48.18 -11.85 -21.56
C LEU A 65 -47.75 -12.77 -20.41
N ARG A 66 -48.44 -13.91 -20.21
CA ARG A 66 -48.05 -14.92 -19.21
C ARG A 66 -46.66 -15.48 -19.51
N GLN A 67 -46.38 -15.84 -20.76
CA GLN A 67 -45.05 -16.33 -21.15
C GLN A 67 -43.95 -15.28 -20.92
N ARG A 68 -44.20 -14.02 -21.27
CA ARG A 68 -43.27 -12.92 -20.97
C ARG A 68 -43.06 -12.75 -19.47
N ASN A 69 -44.13 -12.82 -18.67
CA ASN A 69 -44.03 -12.72 -17.22
C ASN A 69 -43.18 -13.85 -16.63
N THR A 70 -43.39 -15.10 -17.05
CA THR A 70 -42.55 -16.23 -16.63
C THR A 70 -41.09 -16.03 -17.01
N ARG A 71 -40.79 -15.57 -18.24
CA ARG A 71 -39.40 -15.29 -18.67
C ARG A 71 -38.76 -14.20 -17.80
N LEU A 72 -39.45 -13.09 -17.59
CA LEU A 72 -38.97 -12.00 -16.76
C LEU A 72 -38.76 -12.45 -15.31
N ALA A 73 -39.65 -13.28 -14.76
CA ALA A 73 -39.50 -13.84 -13.42
C ALA A 73 -38.22 -14.70 -13.31
N THR A 74 -37.94 -15.55 -14.32
CA THR A 74 -36.70 -16.33 -14.34
C THR A 74 -35.45 -15.46 -14.48
N GLU A 75 -35.50 -14.39 -15.27
CA GLU A 75 -34.38 -13.46 -15.44
C GLU A 75 -34.10 -12.69 -14.14
N VAL A 76 -35.15 -12.23 -13.46
CA VAL A 76 -35.03 -11.58 -12.14
C VAL A 76 -34.39 -12.52 -11.13
N GLU A 77 -34.80 -13.80 -11.09
CA GLU A 77 -34.22 -14.77 -10.17
C GLU A 77 -32.73 -15.03 -10.48
N GLN A 78 -32.38 -15.18 -11.76
CA GLN A 78 -30.97 -15.33 -12.17
C GLN A 78 -30.13 -14.11 -11.79
N LEU A 79 -30.66 -12.90 -11.95
CA LEU A 79 -29.98 -11.66 -11.57
C LEU A 79 -29.79 -11.56 -10.04
N ARG A 80 -30.78 -12.01 -9.26
CA ARG A 80 -30.68 -12.07 -7.79
C ARG A 80 -29.59 -13.04 -7.36
N THR A 81 -29.59 -14.28 -7.88
CA THR A 81 -28.53 -15.25 -7.56
C THR A 81 -27.14 -14.73 -7.94
N ARG A 82 -27.00 -14.05 -9.09
CA ARG A 82 -25.73 -13.42 -9.47
C ARG A 82 -25.33 -12.30 -8.50
N LEU A 83 -26.27 -11.46 -8.08
CA LEU A 83 -26.00 -10.40 -7.12
C LEU A 83 -25.56 -10.96 -5.77
N ASP A 84 -26.21 -12.01 -5.29
CA ASP A 84 -25.86 -12.68 -4.04
C ASP A 84 -24.45 -13.28 -4.11
N GLN A 85 -24.12 -13.95 -5.22
CA GLN A 85 -22.77 -14.47 -5.46
C GLN A 85 -21.72 -13.35 -5.47
N GLN A 86 -21.97 -12.26 -6.20
CA GLN A 86 -21.05 -11.12 -6.24
C GLN A 86 -20.90 -10.46 -4.87
N THR A 87 -21.97 -10.41 -4.07
CA THR A 87 -21.92 -9.87 -2.71
C THR A 87 -21.05 -10.75 -1.81
N ALA A 88 -21.17 -12.08 -1.91
CA ALA A 88 -20.33 -13.02 -1.19
C ALA A 88 -18.85 -12.90 -1.61
N ASP A 89 -18.58 -12.81 -2.92
CA ASP A 89 -17.22 -12.62 -3.45
C ASP A 89 -16.61 -11.31 -2.94
N CYS A 90 -17.37 -10.21 -2.97
CA CYS A 90 -16.94 -8.91 -2.43
C CYS A 90 -16.60 -8.99 -0.94
N ALA A 91 -17.43 -9.66 -0.14
CA ALA A 91 -17.17 -9.84 1.29
C ALA A 91 -15.89 -10.66 1.54
N MET A 92 -15.68 -11.73 0.76
CA MET A 92 -14.46 -12.54 0.82
C MET A 92 -13.21 -11.72 0.48
N PHE A 93 -13.23 -10.98 -0.63
CA PHE A 93 -12.09 -10.13 -1.02
C PHE A 93 -11.83 -9.01 -0.02
N GLN A 94 -12.88 -8.44 0.58
CA GLN A 94 -12.74 -7.44 1.63
C GLN A 94 -12.07 -8.01 2.89
N SER A 95 -12.45 -9.23 3.31
CA SER A 95 -11.78 -9.93 4.41
C SER A 95 -10.31 -10.17 4.12
N GLN A 96 -9.98 -10.71 2.93
CA GLN A 96 -8.59 -10.95 2.53
C GLN A 96 -7.77 -9.67 2.48
N ALA A 97 -8.35 -8.57 2.01
CA ALA A 97 -7.67 -7.27 2.00
C ALA A 97 -7.37 -6.77 3.43
N GLN A 98 -8.30 -6.95 4.37
CA GLN A 98 -8.09 -6.61 5.78
C GLN A 98 -7.00 -7.49 6.41
N ASP A 99 -7.00 -8.79 6.14
CA ASP A 99 -5.98 -9.72 6.65
C ASP A 99 -4.58 -9.34 6.14
N LEU A 100 -4.45 -9.01 4.85
CA LEU A 100 -3.19 -8.55 4.27
C LEU A 100 -2.73 -7.21 4.86
N GLN A 101 -3.65 -6.29 5.14
CA GLN A 101 -3.32 -5.03 5.82
C GLN A 101 -2.78 -5.29 7.23
N LEU A 102 -3.43 -6.17 7.99
CA LEU A 102 -2.99 -6.55 9.34
C LEU A 102 -1.61 -7.23 9.30
N GLN A 103 -1.39 -8.15 8.36
CA GLN A 103 -0.08 -8.79 8.17
C GLN A 103 1.01 -7.77 7.83
N HIS A 104 0.72 -6.83 6.92
CA HIS A 104 1.64 -5.76 6.59
C HIS A 104 1.98 -4.90 7.81
N GLU A 105 0.99 -4.51 8.62
CA GLU A 105 1.23 -3.76 9.87
C GLU A 105 2.09 -4.53 10.87
N GLN A 106 1.87 -5.85 11.01
CA GLN A 106 2.69 -6.71 11.86
C GLN A 106 4.14 -6.79 11.37
N LEU A 107 4.34 -6.98 10.06
CA LEU A 107 5.68 -7.01 9.47
C LEU A 107 6.39 -5.67 9.64
N MET A 108 5.69 -4.55 9.48
CA MET A 108 6.27 -3.22 9.70
C MET A 108 6.69 -2.99 11.16
N LYS A 109 5.91 -3.49 12.13
CA LYS A 109 6.31 -3.48 13.55
C LYS A 109 7.55 -4.34 13.78
N TYR A 110 7.55 -5.55 13.22
CA TYR A 110 8.67 -6.49 13.35
C TYR A 110 9.97 -5.94 12.73
N ILE A 111 9.90 -5.28 11.57
CA ILE A 111 11.05 -4.62 10.95
C ILE A 111 11.64 -3.56 11.91
N ARG A 112 10.81 -2.71 12.51
CA ARG A 112 11.27 -1.69 13.48
C ARG A 112 11.93 -2.33 14.70
N GLU A 113 11.39 -3.44 15.20
CA GLU A 113 12.01 -4.18 16.31
C GLU A 113 13.36 -4.78 15.93
N LEU A 114 13.52 -5.26 14.70
CA LEU A 114 14.80 -5.75 14.18
C LEU A 114 15.80 -4.61 14.00
N GLU A 115 15.37 -3.47 13.47
CA GLU A 115 16.19 -2.26 13.35
C GLU A 115 16.71 -1.81 14.73
N GLN A 116 15.82 -1.74 15.74
CA GLN A 116 16.22 -1.40 17.10
C GLN A 116 17.22 -2.39 17.70
N LYS A 117 16.99 -3.70 17.53
CA LYS A 117 17.94 -4.72 18.00
C LYS A 117 19.28 -4.62 17.30
N ASN A 118 19.29 -4.27 16.02
CA ASN A 118 20.54 -4.06 15.28
C ASN A 118 21.29 -2.84 15.82
N ASP A 119 20.62 -1.71 16.05
CA ASP A 119 21.22 -0.53 16.66
C ASP A 119 21.83 -0.83 18.04
N ASP A 120 21.15 -1.62 18.86
CA ASP A 120 21.64 -2.05 20.17
C ASP A 120 22.86 -2.99 20.06
N LEU A 121 22.85 -3.91 19.08
CA LEU A 121 24.01 -4.77 18.79
C LEU A 121 25.22 -3.96 18.31
N GLU A 122 25.03 -3.00 17.41
CA GLU A 122 26.10 -2.12 16.95
C GLU A 122 26.67 -1.27 18.09
N ARG A 123 25.80 -0.79 19.00
CA ARG A 123 26.24 -0.08 20.21
C ARG A 123 27.08 -0.98 21.10
N ALA A 124 26.63 -2.21 21.38
CA ALA A 124 27.37 -3.18 22.17
C ALA A 124 28.73 -3.51 21.52
N HIS A 125 28.76 -3.69 20.21
CA HIS A 125 30.00 -3.91 19.46
C HIS A 125 30.98 -2.75 19.60
N ARG A 126 30.51 -1.48 19.51
CA ARG A 126 31.37 -0.31 19.73
C ARG A 126 31.94 -0.27 21.14
N VAL A 127 31.13 -0.55 22.16
CA VAL A 127 31.60 -0.61 23.55
C VAL A 127 32.64 -1.72 23.71
N ASN A 128 32.35 -2.93 23.22
CA ASN A 128 33.26 -4.06 23.32
C ASN A 128 34.61 -3.77 22.65
N ARG A 129 34.61 -3.14 21.47
CA ARG A 129 35.84 -2.76 20.77
C ARG A 129 36.69 -1.80 21.61
N VAL A 130 36.08 -0.79 22.23
CA VAL A 130 36.80 0.12 23.12
C VAL A 130 37.34 -0.62 24.34
N THR A 131 36.57 -1.53 24.94
CA THR A 131 37.07 -2.31 26.08
C THR A 131 38.21 -3.26 25.70
N GLU A 132 38.20 -3.79 24.48
CA GLU A 132 39.28 -4.61 23.93
C GLU A 132 40.55 -3.77 23.76
N GLU A 133 40.44 -2.60 23.11
CA GLU A 133 41.54 -1.63 22.95
C GLU A 133 42.13 -1.21 24.32
N GLU A 134 41.29 -0.99 25.34
CA GLU A 134 41.74 -0.67 26.70
C GLU A 134 42.50 -1.83 27.38
N ILE A 135 42.08 -3.08 27.14
CA ILE A 135 42.74 -4.27 27.67
C ILE A 135 44.09 -4.46 26.98
N GLU A 136 44.15 -4.31 25.67
CA GLU A 136 45.39 -4.36 24.89
C GLU A 136 46.40 -3.31 25.37
N ALA A 137 45.96 -2.07 25.61
CA ALA A 137 46.82 -1.02 26.13
C ALA A 137 47.38 -1.36 27.53
N LYS A 138 46.56 -1.91 28.43
CA LYS A 138 47.01 -2.37 29.75
C LYS A 138 48.01 -3.52 29.65
N PHE A 139 47.79 -4.43 28.71
CA PHE A 139 48.70 -5.55 28.48
C PHE A 139 50.06 -5.08 27.95
N ASN A 140 50.07 -4.15 27.00
CA ASN A 140 51.31 -3.54 26.49
C ASN A 140 52.08 -2.82 27.60
N LEU A 141 51.40 -2.04 28.46
CA LEU A 141 52.03 -1.40 29.61
C LEU A 141 52.63 -2.42 30.60
N ALA A 142 51.94 -3.54 30.82
CA ALA A 142 52.46 -4.61 31.68
C ALA A 142 53.71 -5.28 31.06
N ILE A 143 53.74 -5.46 29.74
CA ILE A 143 54.93 -5.94 29.01
C ILE A 143 56.09 -4.96 29.19
N GLU A 144 55.89 -3.67 28.94
CA GLU A 144 56.93 -2.65 29.09
C GLU A 144 57.49 -2.63 30.52
N LYS A 145 56.62 -2.70 31.52
CA LYS A 145 57.04 -2.78 32.93
C LYS A 145 57.84 -4.05 33.22
N ASN A 146 57.44 -5.20 32.70
CA ASN A 146 58.19 -6.44 32.88
C ASN A 146 59.56 -6.38 32.22
N ALA A 147 59.67 -5.82 31.01
CA ALA A 147 60.94 -5.63 30.33
C ALA A 147 61.89 -4.71 31.11
N LEU A 148 61.37 -3.64 31.71
CA LEU A 148 62.15 -2.77 32.61
C LEU A 148 62.64 -3.53 33.85
N LEU A 149 61.76 -4.30 34.50
CA LEU A 149 62.12 -5.11 35.67
C LEU A 149 63.15 -6.20 35.32
N GLU A 150 63.06 -6.81 34.15
CA GLU A 150 64.06 -7.76 33.64
C GLU A 150 65.43 -7.08 33.49
N SER A 151 65.48 -5.88 32.91
CA SER A 151 66.72 -5.07 32.82
C SER A 151 67.29 -4.72 34.19
N GLU A 152 66.45 -4.30 35.16
CA GLU A 152 66.90 -4.02 36.53
C GLU A 152 67.46 -5.26 37.24
N LEU A 153 66.88 -6.44 36.97
CA LEU A 153 67.39 -7.71 37.48
C LEU A 153 68.73 -8.09 36.85
N ASP A 154 68.89 -7.87 35.55
CA ASP A 154 70.16 -8.09 34.83
C ASP A 154 71.26 -7.16 35.33
N GLU A 155 70.98 -5.87 35.53
CA GLU A 155 71.92 -4.91 36.12
C GLU A 155 72.33 -5.34 37.54
N LYS A 156 71.37 -5.76 38.36
CA LYS A 156 71.62 -6.28 39.70
C LYS A 156 72.52 -7.51 39.66
N GLU A 157 72.30 -8.43 38.73
CA GLU A 157 73.15 -9.62 38.57
C GLU A 157 74.56 -9.24 38.11
N GLY A 158 74.69 -8.31 37.16
CA GLY A 158 75.98 -7.74 36.75
C GLY A 158 76.75 -7.12 37.92
N LEU A 159 76.08 -6.33 38.77
CA LEU A 159 76.69 -5.77 39.98
C LEU A 159 77.12 -6.85 40.97
N LYS A 160 76.36 -7.93 41.15
CA LYS A 160 76.78 -9.06 42.00
C LYS A 160 78.06 -9.70 41.48
N VAL A 161 78.19 -9.89 40.16
CA VAL A 161 79.42 -10.43 39.55
C VAL A 161 80.61 -9.50 39.81
N ILE A 162 80.44 -8.19 39.67
CA ILE A 162 81.48 -7.20 39.97
C ILE A 162 81.88 -7.25 41.45
N VAL A 163 80.90 -7.26 42.36
CA VAL A 163 81.16 -7.37 43.81
C VAL A 163 81.91 -8.66 44.12
N GLN A 164 81.51 -9.79 43.55
CA GLN A 164 82.17 -11.07 43.75
C GLN A 164 83.64 -11.01 43.30
N ARG A 165 83.91 -10.44 42.12
CA ARG A 165 85.27 -10.24 41.61
C ARG A 165 86.11 -9.35 42.53
N LEU A 166 85.56 -8.22 42.99
CA LEU A 166 86.25 -7.34 43.94
C LEU A 166 86.54 -8.05 45.27
N MET A 167 85.63 -8.90 45.75
CA MET A 167 85.86 -9.72 46.94
C MET A 167 86.99 -10.73 46.74
N ASP A 168 87.10 -11.31 45.55
CA ASP A 168 88.19 -12.22 45.19
C ASP A 168 89.52 -11.47 45.07
N GLU A 169 89.55 -10.28 44.44
CA GLU A 169 90.73 -9.40 44.41
C GLU A 169 91.16 -8.97 45.83
N ILE A 170 90.21 -8.62 46.71
CA ILE A 170 90.51 -8.34 48.13
C ILE A 170 91.10 -9.57 48.83
N ARG A 171 90.61 -10.77 48.49
CA ARG A 171 91.10 -12.03 49.06
C ARG A 171 92.53 -12.31 48.60
N ASP A 172 92.81 -12.12 47.33
CA ASP A 172 94.13 -12.33 46.73
C ASP A 172 95.14 -11.33 47.28
N LEU A 173 94.79 -10.03 47.34
CA LEU A 173 95.63 -9.00 47.96
C LEU A 173 95.91 -9.29 49.44
N LYS A 174 94.92 -9.77 50.20
CA LYS A 174 95.14 -10.20 51.60
C LYS A 174 96.10 -11.39 51.69
N GLN A 175 96.02 -12.35 50.77
CA GLN A 175 96.96 -13.46 50.70
C GLN A 175 98.36 -12.96 50.34
N GLU A 176 98.49 -12.04 49.40
CA GLU A 176 99.77 -11.42 49.01
C GLU A 176 100.42 -10.70 50.19
N ILE A 177 99.66 -9.90 50.95
CA ILE A 177 100.13 -9.27 52.20
C ILE A 177 100.59 -10.34 53.20
N GLN A 178 99.80 -11.40 53.42
CA GLN A 178 100.16 -12.47 54.36
C GLN A 178 101.43 -13.25 53.94
N VAL A 179 101.60 -13.47 52.64
CA VAL A 179 102.81 -14.09 52.08
C VAL A 179 104.01 -13.16 52.27
N GLN A 180 103.84 -11.86 52.06
CA GLN A 180 104.89 -10.85 52.28
C GLN A 180 105.28 -10.72 53.75
N GLU A 181 104.32 -10.88 54.68
CA GLU A 181 104.59 -10.99 56.12
C GLU A 181 105.37 -12.27 56.46
N ARG A 182 105.14 -13.40 55.78
CA ARG A 182 105.87 -14.67 55.99
C ARG A 182 107.21 -14.78 55.28
N HIS A 183 107.44 -13.97 54.24
CA HIS A 183 108.70 -13.87 53.50
C HIS A 183 109.58 -12.71 53.96
N GLN A 184 109.31 -12.08 55.11
CA GLN A 184 110.33 -11.29 55.82
C GLN A 184 111.32 -12.25 56.49
N PRO A 185 112.57 -12.40 55.98
CA PRO A 185 113.67 -12.74 56.85
C PRO A 185 113.90 -11.58 57.82
N ASP A 186 114.04 -11.94 59.08
CA ASP A 186 114.47 -11.08 60.17
C ASP A 186 115.84 -10.46 59.80
N ASN A 187 115.84 -9.14 59.61
CA ASN A 187 116.95 -8.18 59.45
C ASN A 187 116.94 -7.46 58.09
N ASP A 188 117.03 -6.14 57.98
CA ASP A 188 116.92 -5.01 58.91
C ASP A 188 117.11 -3.77 58.00
N LYS A 189 116.79 -2.59 58.50
CA LYS A 189 117.23 -1.26 58.01
C LYS A 189 116.41 -0.55 56.92
N THR A 190 115.75 0.48 57.45
CA THR A 190 116.09 1.90 57.19
C THR A 190 115.54 2.54 55.92
N ALA A 191 114.93 3.70 56.17
CA ALA A 191 114.72 4.83 55.25
C ALA A 191 113.66 4.60 54.15
N ASP A 192 112.64 5.45 54.11
CA ASP A 192 112.90 6.74 53.50
C ASP A 192 111.85 7.81 53.83
N ARG A 193 112.41 8.99 54.15
CA ARG A 193 112.02 10.31 53.66
C ARG A 193 110.54 10.69 53.63
N VAL A 194 110.22 11.56 54.59
CA VAL A 194 109.84 12.97 54.35
C VAL A 194 109.64 13.33 52.86
N ARG A 195 108.38 13.49 52.46
CA ARG A 195 107.98 14.64 51.65
C ARG A 195 106.53 15.02 51.94
N ASN A 196 106.39 16.23 52.47
CA ASN A 196 105.16 17.01 52.57
C ASN A 196 104.37 17.01 51.26
N LEU A 197 103.03 16.95 51.35
CA LEU A 197 102.18 17.83 50.56
C LEU A 197 100.86 18.10 51.28
N VAL A 198 100.58 19.39 51.44
CA VAL A 198 99.40 20.03 52.04
C VAL A 198 98.23 19.97 51.07
N ASP A 199 97.01 19.76 51.55
CA ASP A 199 95.82 20.63 51.32
C ASP A 199 94.60 20.04 52.05
N SER A 200 93.98 20.71 53.01
CA SER A 200 93.09 21.89 52.92
C SER A 200 91.76 21.62 52.21
N ASN A 201 90.70 21.70 53.02
CA ASN A 201 89.39 22.29 52.73
C ASN A 201 88.36 21.49 51.90
N LYS A 202 87.37 20.95 52.65
CA LYS A 202 85.95 21.38 52.66
C LYS A 202 85.51 22.31 51.51
N LEU A 203 84.56 21.82 50.70
CA LEU A 203 83.46 22.49 49.96
C LEU A 203 82.74 21.34 49.18
N GLN A 204 81.51 20.91 49.44
CA GLN A 204 80.20 21.58 49.31
C GLN A 204 80.08 22.52 48.09
N VAL A 205 79.51 21.96 47.02
CA VAL A 205 78.82 22.60 45.88
C VAL A 205 77.70 21.59 45.58
N GLU A 206 76.42 21.75 45.92
CA GLU A 206 75.49 22.87 45.67
C GLU A 206 75.50 23.30 44.20
N LEU A 207 74.73 22.58 43.38
CA LEU A 207 74.05 23.19 42.24
C LEU A 207 72.55 23.16 42.53
N GLU A 208 72.10 24.19 43.24
CA GLU A 208 70.73 24.66 43.13
C GLU A 208 70.58 25.38 41.78
N THR A 209 69.52 25.06 41.04
CA THR A 209 68.76 26.09 40.34
C THR A 209 67.27 25.80 40.51
N HIS A 210 66.74 26.41 41.57
CA HIS A 210 65.38 26.91 41.79
C HIS A 210 64.22 25.95 42.10
N THR A 211 63.66 26.28 43.26
CA THR A 211 62.55 25.77 44.05
C THR A 211 61.22 26.48 43.63
N PRO A 212 60.13 26.52 44.42
CA PRO A 212 58.89 25.72 44.26
C PRO A 212 57.67 26.71 44.28
N PRO A 213 56.47 26.48 44.89
CA PRO A 213 55.81 25.28 45.42
C PRO A 213 54.32 25.10 45.05
N SER A 214 53.85 23.87 45.31
CA SER A 214 52.58 23.47 45.98
C SER A 214 51.30 24.27 45.67
N SER A 215 50.18 23.66 45.29
CA SER A 215 49.38 22.74 46.11
C SER A 215 48.08 22.35 45.38
N PRO A 216 47.25 21.43 45.92
CA PRO A 216 46.34 20.58 45.15
C PRO A 216 44.84 20.98 45.16
N LEU A 217 44.06 20.15 44.45
CA LEU A 217 42.65 19.74 44.69
C LEU A 217 41.47 20.55 44.06
N VAL A 218 40.65 19.78 43.32
CA VAL A 218 39.16 19.78 43.18
C VAL A 218 38.47 20.54 42.02
N SER A 219 37.89 19.71 41.13
CA SER A 219 36.54 19.70 40.51
C SER A 219 35.80 21.00 40.15
N GLN A 220 35.34 21.12 38.89
CA GLN A 220 33.93 20.92 38.45
C GLN A 220 33.63 21.52 37.06
N SER A 221 32.76 20.79 36.33
CA SER A 221 31.69 21.24 35.40
C SER A 221 31.97 21.99 34.06
N ILE A 222 31.47 21.33 33.01
CA ILE A 222 30.88 21.75 31.70
C ILE A 222 30.17 23.14 31.76
N PRO A 223 30.20 24.03 30.72
CA PRO A 223 29.50 23.81 29.42
C PRO A 223 30.04 24.40 28.09
N SER A 224 29.57 23.73 27.03
CA SER A 224 29.29 24.10 25.62
C SER A 224 29.75 25.43 25.02
N ASN A 225 30.36 25.39 23.82
CA ASN A 225 29.73 25.86 22.56
C ASN A 225 30.56 25.62 21.28
N ASN A 226 29.80 25.38 20.22
CA ASN A 226 30.07 25.25 18.78
C ASN A 226 31.26 26.03 18.17
N THR A 227 31.93 25.43 17.18
CA THR A 227 31.88 25.89 15.77
C THR A 227 32.62 24.94 14.82
N THR A 228 31.99 24.67 13.68
CA THR A 228 32.53 24.02 12.48
C THR A 228 33.56 24.92 11.76
N PRO A 229 34.34 24.38 10.81
CA PRO A 229 33.93 24.56 9.41
C PRO A 229 34.12 23.33 8.50
N SER A 230 33.28 23.35 7.47
CA SER A 230 33.25 22.51 6.27
C SER A 230 34.44 22.79 5.35
N LEU A 231 34.97 21.75 4.69
CA LEU A 231 35.58 21.87 3.37
C LEU A 231 34.94 20.87 2.39
N LYS A 232 34.46 21.41 1.27
CA LYS A 232 33.95 20.68 0.10
C LYS A 232 35.09 20.46 -0.88
N SER A 233 35.14 19.30 -1.53
CA SER A 233 35.52 19.24 -2.94
C SER A 233 34.85 18.05 -3.65
N LYS A 234 34.10 18.43 -4.68
CA LYS A 234 33.39 17.68 -5.72
C LYS A 234 34.44 17.27 -6.76
N ILE A 235 34.39 16.09 -7.42
CA ILE A 235 33.77 15.91 -8.75
C ILE A 235 34.02 14.46 -9.28
N HIS A 236 32.92 13.83 -9.76
CA HIS A 236 32.74 12.81 -10.84
C HIS A 236 33.45 11.44 -10.77
N ASN A 237 32.86 10.29 -11.15
CA ASN A 237 31.63 9.99 -11.89
C ASN A 237 31.23 8.49 -11.75
N ALA A 238 29.96 8.20 -12.09
CA ALA A 238 29.36 6.89 -12.49
C ALA A 238 29.03 5.87 -11.37
N PHE A 239 27.95 5.08 -11.41
CA PHE A 239 26.64 5.04 -12.10
C PHE A 239 25.88 3.85 -11.45
N LEU A 240 24.54 3.91 -11.43
CA LEU A 240 23.55 2.84 -11.10
C LEU A 240 23.17 2.58 -9.62
N GLY A 241 21.88 2.77 -9.31
CA GLY A 241 21.21 2.00 -8.25
C GLY A 241 20.18 2.73 -7.37
N ASN A 242 19.07 3.19 -7.96
CA ASN A 242 17.75 3.42 -7.34
C ASN A 242 17.63 3.91 -5.89
N GLY A 243 17.34 5.20 -5.73
CA GLY A 243 16.57 5.73 -4.60
C GLY A 243 15.09 5.86 -4.94
N VAL A 244 14.22 5.86 -3.93
CA VAL A 244 13.31 6.97 -3.59
C VAL A 244 12.79 6.73 -2.16
N VAL A 245 13.23 7.58 -1.23
CA VAL A 245 12.55 7.89 0.04
C VAL A 245 12.57 9.41 0.20
N GLY A 246 11.41 10.01 0.50
CA GLY A 246 11.31 11.17 1.40
C GLY A 246 11.13 12.59 0.80
N GLY A 247 10.10 13.28 1.29
CA GLY A 247 9.92 14.75 1.19
C GLY A 247 8.43 15.15 1.24
N VAL A 248 7.77 15.11 2.41
CA VAL A 248 7.54 16.20 3.40
C VAL A 248 6.56 17.30 2.95
N ILE A 249 5.61 17.55 3.85
CA ILE A 249 4.52 18.53 3.85
C ILE A 249 5.04 19.97 3.67
N GLY A 250 4.40 20.72 2.77
CA GLY A 250 4.57 22.15 2.60
C GLY A 250 3.35 22.78 1.94
N ASN A 251 2.47 23.34 2.76
CA ASN A 251 1.28 24.08 2.36
C ASN A 251 1.71 25.46 1.81
N ASN A 252 1.47 25.76 0.54
CA ASN A 252 1.37 27.13 0.02
C ASN A 252 0.69 27.15 -1.35
N ASN A 253 -0.42 27.89 -1.43
CA ASN A 253 -1.15 28.20 -2.65
C ASN A 253 -0.27 29.06 -3.58
N ASN A 254 0.33 28.44 -4.59
CA ASN A 254 0.60 29.04 -5.88
C ASN A 254 0.63 27.93 -6.94
N ASN A 255 -0.40 27.93 -7.77
CA ASN A 255 -0.71 26.93 -8.79
C ASN A 255 0.27 27.02 -9.97
N ILE A 256 1.48 26.47 -9.82
CA ILE A 256 2.32 26.01 -10.93
C ILE A 256 3.01 24.72 -10.47
N ASN A 257 2.37 23.57 -10.73
CA ASN A 257 3.00 22.27 -10.51
C ASN A 257 4.24 22.14 -11.42
N PRO A 258 5.41 21.71 -10.90
CA PRO A 258 6.59 21.51 -11.73
C PRO A 258 6.32 20.42 -12.78
N PRO A 259 6.83 20.57 -14.02
CA PRO A 259 6.62 19.57 -15.06
C PRO A 259 7.25 18.25 -14.62
N LEU A 260 6.42 17.20 -14.57
CA LEU A 260 6.85 15.84 -14.26
C LEU A 260 8.08 15.45 -15.10
N ALA A 261 9.04 14.79 -14.45
CA ALA A 261 10.22 14.24 -15.10
C ALA A 261 9.81 13.37 -16.30
N PRO A 262 10.56 13.39 -17.42
CA PRO A 262 10.17 12.70 -18.66
C PRO A 262 9.81 11.22 -18.46
N CYS A 263 10.57 10.51 -17.60
CA CYS A 263 10.31 9.12 -17.26
C CYS A 263 8.97 8.91 -16.53
N THR A 264 8.68 9.74 -15.52
CA THR A 264 7.42 9.67 -14.76
C THR A 264 6.21 10.00 -15.65
N ARG A 265 6.38 10.94 -16.59
CA ARG A 265 5.33 11.29 -17.55
C ARG A 265 5.01 10.13 -18.50
N ILE A 266 6.05 9.47 -19.04
CA ILE A 266 5.87 8.33 -19.95
C ILE A 266 5.22 7.15 -19.21
N LEU A 267 5.68 6.85 -18.00
CA LEU A 267 5.11 5.78 -17.16
C LEU A 267 3.63 6.04 -16.83
N ALA A 268 3.28 7.27 -16.43
CA ALA A 268 1.91 7.67 -16.14
C ALA A 268 1.02 7.54 -17.38
N MET A 269 1.50 7.96 -18.55
CA MET A 269 0.75 7.83 -19.81
C MET A 269 0.52 6.37 -20.21
N ASN A 270 1.50 5.49 -19.98
CA ASN A 270 1.35 4.05 -20.24
C ASN A 270 0.36 3.39 -19.27
N MET A 271 0.43 3.70 -17.98
CA MET A 271 -0.55 3.21 -16.99
C MET A 271 -1.98 3.68 -17.30
N ILE A 272 -2.14 4.95 -17.65
CA ILE A 272 -3.45 5.50 -18.05
C ILE A 272 -3.95 4.80 -19.32
N GLY A 273 -3.08 4.57 -20.30
CA GLY A 273 -3.41 3.86 -21.53
C GLY A 273 -3.85 2.41 -21.29
N ASP A 274 -3.17 1.70 -20.40
CA ASP A 274 -3.52 0.32 -20.03
C ASP A 274 -4.80 0.26 -19.22
N LEU A 275 -5.03 1.23 -18.32
CA LEU A 275 -6.28 1.35 -17.59
C LEU A 275 -7.44 1.60 -18.56
N MET A 276 -7.29 2.50 -19.52
CA MET A 276 -8.30 2.79 -20.55
C MET A 276 -8.62 1.58 -21.42
N ARG A 277 -7.61 0.78 -21.80
CA ARG A 277 -7.80 -0.50 -22.52
C ARG A 277 -8.53 -1.54 -21.66
N LYS A 278 -8.20 -1.62 -20.37
CA LYS A 278 -8.74 -2.63 -19.45
C LYS A 278 -10.19 -2.36 -19.03
N VAL A 279 -10.62 -1.11 -19.01
CA VAL A 279 -12.01 -0.71 -18.71
C VAL A 279 -12.87 -0.48 -19.95
N GLY A 280 -12.37 -0.75 -21.17
CA GLY A 280 -13.13 -0.59 -22.43
C GLY A 280 -13.49 0.86 -22.78
N LEU A 281 -12.74 1.84 -22.22
CA LEU A 281 -12.91 3.27 -22.52
C LEU A 281 -12.21 3.69 -23.82
N ASP A 282 -11.38 2.83 -24.39
CA ASP A 282 -10.74 2.98 -25.70
C ASP A 282 -11.77 3.20 -26.84
N ARG A 283 -12.97 2.64 -26.69
CA ARG A 283 -14.09 2.85 -27.64
C ARG A 283 -14.66 4.26 -27.62
N TRP A 284 -14.36 5.06 -26.59
CA TRP A 284 -14.92 6.40 -26.39
C TRP A 284 -13.94 7.53 -26.73
N VAL A 285 -12.67 7.21 -26.96
CA VAL A 285 -11.62 8.17 -27.30
C VAL A 285 -11.22 8.02 -28.76
N CYS A 286 -11.39 9.08 -29.53
CA CYS A 286 -11.01 9.08 -30.94
C CYS A 286 -9.48 9.06 -31.07
N MET A 287 -8.96 8.16 -31.91
CA MET A 287 -7.52 7.96 -32.11
C MET A 287 -6.81 9.18 -32.73
N ASP A 288 -7.51 9.98 -33.54
CA ASP A 288 -6.92 11.15 -34.20
C ASP A 288 -6.83 12.36 -33.26
N CYS A 289 -7.90 12.62 -32.49
CA CYS A 289 -8.02 13.83 -31.66
C CYS A 289 -7.77 13.58 -30.16
N ARG A 290 -7.60 12.31 -29.74
CA ARG A 290 -7.45 11.82 -28.35
C ARG A 290 -8.49 12.37 -27.37
N ARG A 291 -9.68 12.74 -27.86
CA ARG A 291 -10.77 13.34 -27.06
C ARG A 291 -11.91 12.34 -26.87
N VAL A 292 -12.52 12.35 -25.68
CA VAL A 292 -13.69 11.55 -25.34
C VAL A 292 -14.91 12.12 -26.08
N LYS A 293 -15.69 11.28 -26.80
CA LYS A 293 -16.86 11.68 -27.64
C LYS A 293 -16.51 12.68 -28.76
N CYS A 294 -15.55 12.34 -29.61
CA CYS A 294 -15.14 13.16 -30.75
C CYS A 294 -16.07 12.95 -31.98
N THR A 295 -16.43 14.04 -32.69
CA THR A 295 -17.20 14.04 -33.95
C THR A 295 -16.33 14.32 -35.18
N CYS A 296 -15.06 13.87 -35.16
CA CYS A 296 -14.13 14.13 -36.26
C CYS A 296 -14.63 13.56 -37.61
N PRO A 297 -14.52 14.33 -38.71
CA PRO A 297 -15.06 13.94 -40.03
C PRO A 297 -14.49 12.63 -40.63
N ASN A 298 -13.29 12.21 -40.20
CA ASN A 298 -12.53 11.15 -40.87
C ASN A 298 -12.64 9.74 -40.25
N GLY A 299 -13.54 9.53 -39.29
CA GLY A 299 -13.72 8.24 -38.60
C GLY A 299 -14.82 7.32 -39.16
N LYS A 300 -15.20 7.42 -40.44
CA LYS A 300 -16.28 6.58 -41.00
C LYS A 300 -15.78 5.16 -41.29
N LYS A 301 -16.02 4.23 -40.37
CA LYS A 301 -16.19 2.81 -40.76
C LYS A 301 -17.50 2.69 -41.51
N SER A 302 -17.40 2.22 -42.75
CA SER A 302 -18.53 1.91 -43.64
C SER A 302 -19.48 0.91 -42.99
N ASN A 303 -20.71 1.31 -42.73
CA ASN A 303 -21.85 0.41 -42.79
C ASN A 303 -22.80 0.97 -43.84
N THR A 304 -22.86 0.28 -44.97
CA THR A 304 -23.78 0.50 -46.07
C THR A 304 -25.18 0.05 -45.63
N ILE A 305 -26.19 0.91 -45.80
CA ILE A 305 -27.60 0.66 -46.24
C ILE A 305 -28.35 2.03 -46.19
N PRO A 306 -29.27 2.34 -47.14
CA PRO A 306 -29.57 3.70 -47.58
C PRO A 306 -30.72 4.39 -46.81
N PRO A 307 -30.99 5.69 -47.06
CA PRO A 307 -31.81 6.51 -46.17
C PRO A 307 -33.29 6.43 -46.53
N ASN A 308 -34.17 6.51 -45.54
CA ASN A 308 -35.45 7.15 -45.76
C ASN A 308 -36.00 7.84 -44.50
N ASN A 309 -36.25 9.13 -44.68
CA ASN A 309 -37.16 10.02 -43.96
C ASN A 309 -37.05 10.21 -42.43
N ALA A 310 -36.64 11.43 -42.08
CA ALA A 310 -37.03 12.11 -40.84
C ALA A 310 -38.55 12.38 -40.84
N PRO A 311 -39.20 12.65 -39.69
CA PRO A 311 -39.10 14.00 -39.15
C PRO A 311 -39.16 14.15 -37.60
N SER A 312 -38.72 15.34 -37.18
CA SER A 312 -39.20 16.15 -36.03
C SER A 312 -38.88 15.77 -34.58
N ILE A 313 -37.92 16.53 -34.03
CA ILE A 313 -38.00 17.38 -32.82
C ILE A 313 -38.92 16.90 -31.69
N GLN A 314 -38.33 16.66 -30.50
CA GLN A 314 -38.72 17.38 -29.27
C GLN A 314 -37.66 17.27 -28.17
N VAL A 315 -37.28 18.44 -27.66
CA VAL A 315 -36.50 18.67 -26.44
C VAL A 315 -37.44 18.45 -25.25
N TYR A 316 -37.07 17.58 -24.32
CA TYR A 316 -37.63 17.57 -22.97
C TYR A 316 -36.52 17.38 -21.93
N THR A 317 -36.49 18.32 -20.99
CA THR A 317 -35.67 18.34 -19.77
C THR A 317 -36.11 17.26 -18.78
N PRO A 318 -35.21 16.65 -17.99
CA PRO A 318 -35.60 15.70 -16.95
C PRO A 318 -35.96 16.41 -15.63
N THR A 319 -37.17 16.18 -15.16
CA THR A 319 -37.68 16.58 -13.84
C THR A 319 -37.16 15.63 -12.75
N GLN A 320 -36.93 16.19 -11.56
CA GLN A 320 -36.28 15.62 -10.38
C GLN A 320 -36.91 14.33 -9.82
N CYS A 321 -36.06 13.40 -9.36
CA CYS A 321 -36.42 12.24 -8.55
C CYS A 321 -36.98 12.65 -7.18
N ILE A 322 -38.23 12.27 -6.88
CA ILE A 322 -38.79 12.29 -5.53
C ILE A 322 -38.46 10.96 -4.83
N ARG A 323 -37.71 11.06 -3.74
CA ARG A 323 -37.32 9.99 -2.83
C ARG A 323 -38.52 9.61 -1.96
N GLN A 324 -39.13 8.44 -2.18
CA GLN A 324 -40.13 7.88 -1.26
C GLN A 324 -39.43 7.15 -0.09
N GLN A 325 -39.81 7.50 1.13
CA GLN A 325 -39.44 6.80 2.37
C GLN A 325 -40.41 5.64 2.65
N PRO A 326 -39.98 4.56 3.35
CA PRO A 326 -40.86 3.43 3.69
C PRO A 326 -41.75 3.71 4.93
N ARG A 327 -42.99 3.21 4.88
CA ARG A 327 -43.99 3.21 5.97
C ARG A 327 -43.61 2.26 7.12
N PRO A 328 -43.98 2.56 8.38
CA PRO A 328 -43.85 1.64 9.50
C PRO A 328 -45.03 0.67 9.63
N ALA A 329 -44.72 -0.57 10.01
CA ALA A 329 -45.66 -1.66 10.27
C ALA A 329 -46.38 -1.49 11.62
N LYS A 330 -47.69 -1.79 11.66
CA LYS A 330 -48.50 -1.83 12.88
C LYS A 330 -48.34 -3.20 13.57
N CYS A 331 -47.94 -3.20 14.84
CA CYS A 331 -48.07 -4.33 15.76
C CYS A 331 -49.55 -4.63 16.03
N ARG A 332 -49.96 -5.89 15.89
CA ARG A 332 -51.20 -6.44 16.45
C ARG A 332 -50.93 -6.88 17.89
N GLN A 333 -51.69 -6.34 18.84
CA GLN A 333 -51.81 -6.91 20.18
C GLN A 333 -52.91 -7.97 20.17
N SER A 334 -52.59 -9.10 20.78
CA SER A 334 -53.47 -10.21 21.12
C SER A 334 -54.40 -9.80 22.27
N SER A 335 -55.68 -10.17 22.18
CA SER A 335 -56.57 -10.35 23.34
C SER A 335 -56.79 -11.84 23.56
#